data_AF-A0A6B2LR34-F1
#
_entry.id   AF-A0A6B2LR34-F1
#
_cell.length_a   1.000
_cell.length_b   1.000
_cell.length_c   1.000
_cell.angle_alpha   90.00
_cell.angle_beta   90.00
_cell.angle_gamma   90.00
#
_symmetry.space_group_name_H-M   'P 1'
#
loop_
_entity.id
_entity.type
_entity.pdbx_description
1 polymer ?
#
loop_
_entity_poly.entity_id
_entity_poly.type
_entity_poly.pdbx_seq_one_letter_code
_entity_poly.pdbx_strand_id
1 'polypeptide(L)'
;MMALSGTIRSKPSWWTKRKDPEIVSKWQKESAHQVTPSMFNYVMEELEFYERLRDGLVEVAEVDGVWKADGLVPGWLKEKLKAEVSVLEDVPDSEKDWHPGSNQQVLDLVHPSLYPVKAGVTLQTKDE
;
A
#
# COMPACT_ATOMS: atom_id res chain seq x y z
N MET A 1 -1.40 -19.89 -6.87
CA MET A 1 -0.92 -19.09 -8.02
C MET A 1 -0.94 -17.60 -7.67
N MET A 2 -2.13 -16.97 -7.50
CA MET A 2 -2.26 -15.55 -7.14
C MET A 2 -1.45 -15.16 -5.88
N ALA A 3 -1.51 -15.98 -4.82
CA ALA A 3 -0.77 -15.71 -3.59
C ALA A 3 0.76 -15.67 -3.77
N LEU A 4 1.33 -16.54 -4.62
CA LEU A 4 2.78 -16.57 -4.88
C LEU A 4 3.22 -15.33 -5.67
N SER A 5 2.46 -14.97 -6.70
CA SER A 5 2.69 -13.76 -7.50
C SER A 5 2.68 -12.50 -6.64
N GLY A 6 1.63 -12.33 -5.82
CA GLY A 6 1.53 -11.21 -4.86
C GLY A 6 2.69 -11.20 -3.86
N THR A 7 3.08 -12.37 -3.34
CA THR A 7 4.23 -12.50 -2.42
C THR A 7 5.57 -12.13 -3.07
N ILE A 8 5.72 -12.34 -4.37
CA ILE A 8 6.92 -11.89 -5.09
C ILE A 8 6.86 -10.38 -5.32
N ARG A 9 5.71 -9.84 -5.77
CA ARG A 9 5.47 -8.41 -6.01
C ARG A 9 5.54 -7.53 -4.75
N SER A 10 5.35 -8.11 -3.55
CA SER A 10 5.55 -7.39 -2.29
C SER A 10 7.03 -7.15 -1.97
N LYS A 11 7.96 -7.87 -2.62
CA LYS A 11 9.40 -7.67 -2.42
C LYS A 11 9.88 -6.43 -3.18
N PRO A 12 10.76 -5.61 -2.59
CA PRO A 12 11.33 -4.47 -3.30
C PRO A 12 12.13 -4.94 -4.51
N SER A 13 12.02 -4.21 -5.63
CA SER A 13 12.73 -4.49 -6.88
C SER A 13 12.53 -5.90 -7.41
N TRP A 14 11.32 -6.47 -7.22
CA TRP A 14 10.99 -7.83 -7.65
C TRP A 14 11.23 -8.03 -9.16
N TRP A 15 11.03 -7.01 -9.98
CA TRP A 15 11.23 -7.04 -11.43
C TRP A 15 12.70 -7.29 -11.80
N THR A 16 13.65 -6.71 -11.06
CA THR A 16 15.08 -6.96 -11.22
C THR A 16 15.42 -8.36 -10.72
N LYS A 17 14.89 -8.74 -9.55
CA LYS A 17 15.13 -10.05 -8.93
C LYS A 17 14.63 -11.23 -9.77
N ARG A 18 13.55 -11.04 -10.53
CA ARG A 18 13.00 -12.04 -11.47
C ARG A 18 14.01 -12.45 -12.54
N LYS A 19 14.95 -11.56 -12.89
CA LYS A 19 15.98 -11.80 -13.91
C LYS A 19 17.22 -12.51 -13.37
N ASP A 20 17.32 -12.67 -12.05
CA ASP A 20 18.42 -13.34 -11.38
C ASP A 20 18.13 -14.85 -11.23
N PRO A 21 18.88 -15.74 -11.93
CA PRO A 21 18.64 -17.17 -11.89
C PRO A 21 18.78 -17.80 -10.49
N GLU A 22 19.65 -17.27 -9.64
CA GLU A 22 19.85 -17.79 -8.29
C GLU A 22 18.64 -17.46 -7.42
N ILE A 23 18.12 -16.25 -7.53
CA ILE A 23 16.92 -15.81 -6.80
C ILE A 23 15.69 -16.60 -7.28
N VAL A 24 15.53 -16.77 -8.60
CA VAL A 24 14.42 -17.56 -9.16
C VAL A 24 14.49 -19.01 -8.71
N SER A 25 15.67 -19.63 -8.73
CA SER A 25 15.87 -21.00 -8.22
C SER A 25 15.48 -21.11 -6.75
N LYS A 26 15.83 -20.11 -5.94
CA LYS A 26 15.44 -20.05 -4.53
C LYS A 26 13.92 -19.95 -4.35
N TRP A 27 13.24 -19.06 -5.08
CA TRP A 27 11.78 -18.95 -5.03
C TRP A 27 11.09 -20.23 -5.49
N GLN A 28 11.62 -20.93 -6.49
CA GLN A 28 11.09 -22.21 -6.95
C GLN A 28 11.17 -23.28 -5.87
N LYS A 29 12.30 -23.39 -5.17
CA LYS A 29 12.49 -24.32 -4.05
C LYS A 29 11.57 -23.99 -2.87
N GLU A 30 11.51 -22.72 -2.50
CA GLU A 30 10.67 -22.25 -1.39
C GLU A 30 9.17 -22.47 -1.66
N SER A 31 8.73 -22.32 -2.91
CA SER A 31 7.31 -22.43 -3.28
C SER A 31 6.87 -23.84 -3.69
N ALA A 32 7.77 -24.82 -3.75
CA ALA A 32 7.50 -26.17 -4.25
C ALA A 32 6.41 -26.94 -3.47
N HIS A 33 6.16 -26.58 -2.21
CA HIS A 33 5.08 -27.14 -1.40
C HIS A 33 3.72 -26.47 -1.63
N GLN A 34 3.68 -25.36 -2.35
CA GLN A 34 2.48 -24.54 -2.57
C GLN A 34 2.00 -24.59 -4.02
N VAL A 35 2.91 -24.79 -4.99
CA VAL A 35 2.61 -24.76 -6.42
C VAL A 35 3.38 -25.83 -7.17
N THR A 36 2.81 -26.30 -8.29
CA THR A 36 3.52 -27.20 -9.22
C THR A 36 4.58 -26.44 -10.03
N PRO A 37 5.53 -27.14 -10.67
CA PRO A 37 6.48 -26.50 -11.59
C PRO A 37 5.82 -25.71 -12.73
N SER A 38 4.72 -26.23 -13.29
CA SER A 38 3.97 -25.53 -14.35
C SER A 38 3.30 -24.25 -13.84
N MET A 39 2.73 -24.28 -12.63
CA MET A 39 2.17 -23.09 -12.00
C MET A 39 3.25 -22.06 -11.65
N PHE A 40 4.43 -22.51 -11.24
CA PHE A 40 5.57 -21.62 -11.00
C PHE A 40 6.00 -20.92 -12.30
N ASN A 41 6.14 -21.66 -13.40
CA ASN A 41 6.48 -21.08 -14.71
C ASN A 41 5.44 -20.04 -15.15
N TYR A 42 4.15 -20.34 -14.97
CA TYR A 42 3.08 -19.36 -15.23
C TYR A 42 3.26 -18.09 -14.39
N VAL A 43 3.55 -18.21 -13.08
CA VAL A 43 3.81 -17.04 -12.23
C VAL A 43 5.00 -16.23 -12.76
N MET A 44 6.05 -16.88 -13.27
CA MET A 44 7.20 -16.17 -13.84
C MET A 44 6.87 -15.40 -15.13
N GLU A 45 6.01 -15.98 -15.98
CA GLU A 45 5.48 -15.30 -17.17
C GLU A 45 4.54 -14.14 -16.80
N GLU A 46 3.70 -14.33 -15.79
CA GLU A 46 2.81 -13.28 -15.27
C GLU A 46 3.61 -12.11 -14.69
N LEU A 47 4.67 -12.38 -13.92
CA LEU A 47 5.58 -11.35 -13.41
C LEU A 47 6.27 -10.59 -14.54
N GLU A 48 6.60 -11.24 -15.65
CA GLU A 48 7.11 -10.55 -16.84
C GLU A 48 6.07 -9.61 -17.46
N PHE A 49 4.83 -10.06 -17.54
CA PHE A 49 3.73 -9.21 -17.99
C PHE A 49 3.58 -7.97 -17.10
N TYR A 50 3.57 -8.16 -15.78
CA TYR A 50 3.49 -7.05 -14.83
C TYR A 50 4.70 -6.12 -14.87
N GLU A 51 5.89 -6.62 -15.18
CA GLU A 51 7.08 -5.78 -15.37
C GLU A 51 6.88 -4.82 -16.54
N ARG A 52 6.28 -5.27 -17.64
CA ARG A 52 5.98 -4.43 -18.82
C ARG A 52 4.92 -3.37 -18.57
N LEU A 53 4.08 -3.56 -17.55
CA LEU A 53 3.03 -2.62 -17.18
C LEU A 53 3.54 -1.46 -16.31
N ARG A 54 4.78 -1.51 -15.82
CA ARG A 54 5.34 -0.46 -14.98
C ARG A 54 5.50 0.84 -15.77
N ASP A 55 5.19 1.95 -15.10
CA ASP A 55 5.33 3.30 -15.66
C ASP A 55 6.01 4.22 -14.63
N GLY A 56 7.28 4.55 -14.88
CA GLY A 56 8.11 5.30 -13.95
C GLY A 56 8.22 4.61 -12.58
N LEU A 57 7.68 5.26 -11.55
CA LEU A 57 7.64 4.75 -10.17
C LEU A 57 6.44 3.84 -9.90
N VAL A 58 5.45 3.83 -10.80
CA VAL A 58 4.17 3.12 -10.64
C VAL A 58 4.32 1.67 -11.08
N GLU A 59 3.92 0.77 -10.19
CA GLU A 59 3.93 -0.68 -10.41
C GLU A 59 2.67 -1.33 -9.84
N VAL A 60 2.38 -2.55 -10.31
CA VAL A 60 1.31 -3.35 -9.71
C VAL A 60 1.67 -3.69 -8.25
N ALA A 61 0.70 -3.52 -7.35
CA ALA A 61 0.85 -3.91 -5.95
C ALA A 61 0.77 -5.43 -5.80
N GLU A 62 0.84 -5.94 -4.59
CA GLU A 62 0.66 -7.36 -4.26
C GLU A 62 -0.79 -7.84 -4.36
N VAL A 63 -1.75 -6.91 -4.34
CA VAL A 63 -3.18 -7.16 -4.56
C VAL A 63 -3.50 -6.89 -6.03
N ASP A 64 -4.18 -7.84 -6.66
CA ASP A 64 -4.52 -7.74 -8.09
C ASP A 64 -5.44 -6.56 -8.38
N GLY A 65 -5.14 -5.85 -9.47
CA GLY A 65 -5.85 -4.62 -9.86
C GLY A 65 -5.46 -3.37 -9.07
N VAL A 66 -4.60 -3.49 -8.05
CA VAL A 66 -4.11 -2.36 -7.27
C VAL A 66 -2.72 -1.95 -7.77
N TRP A 67 -2.47 -0.65 -7.81
CA TRP A 67 -1.19 -0.07 -8.21
C TRP A 67 -0.59 0.73 -7.07
N LYS A 68 0.73 0.76 -7.00
CA LYS A 68 1.49 1.46 -5.96
C LYS A 68 2.71 2.16 -6.55
N ALA A 69 3.18 3.16 -5.83
CA ALA A 69 4.44 3.84 -6.10
C ALA A 69 4.90 4.53 -4.81
N ASP A 70 6.17 4.39 -4.49
CA ASP A 70 6.81 5.20 -3.47
C ASP A 70 7.21 6.56 -4.06
N GLY A 71 7.22 7.60 -3.21
CA GLY A 71 7.74 8.91 -3.58
C GLY A 71 6.81 9.79 -4.44
N LEU A 72 5.57 9.37 -4.72
CA LEU A 72 4.59 10.22 -5.40
C LEU A 72 4.16 11.42 -4.55
N VAL A 73 4.12 11.27 -3.23
CA VAL A 73 3.81 12.35 -2.30
C VAL A 73 5.10 13.10 -1.98
N PRO A 74 5.23 14.39 -2.35
CA PRO A 74 6.43 15.16 -2.04
C PRO A 74 6.66 15.25 -0.53
N GLY A 75 7.91 15.20 -0.10
CA GLY A 75 8.27 15.27 1.32
C GLY A 75 7.72 16.52 2.01
N TRP A 76 7.76 17.68 1.34
CA TRP A 76 7.23 18.93 1.89
C TRP A 76 5.71 18.86 2.14
N LEU A 77 4.95 18.17 1.28
CA LEU A 77 3.49 18.05 1.42
C LEU A 77 3.15 17.17 2.61
N LYS A 78 3.90 16.07 2.80
CA LYS A 78 3.79 15.21 3.97
C LYS A 78 4.08 15.97 5.27
N GLU A 79 5.17 16.75 5.30
CA GLU A 79 5.52 17.53 6.49
C GLU A 79 4.53 18.68 6.75
N LYS A 80 4.00 19.31 5.70
CA LYS A 80 2.89 20.27 5.84
C LYS A 80 1.66 19.60 6.44
N LEU A 81 1.24 18.45 5.91
CA LEU A 81 0.09 17.72 6.46
C LEU A 81 0.26 17.43 7.96
N LYS A 82 1.43 16.90 8.36
CA LYS A 82 1.75 16.65 9.77
C LYS A 82 1.64 17.90 10.64
N ALA A 83 2.19 19.02 10.19
CA ALA A 83 2.14 20.28 10.92
C ALA A 83 0.72 20.82 11.09
N GLU A 84 -0.13 20.68 10.06
CA GLU A 84 -1.53 21.13 10.14
C GLU A 84 -2.37 20.20 11.03
N VAL A 85 -2.16 18.88 10.96
CA VAL A 85 -2.93 17.92 11.79
C VAL A 85 -2.45 17.84 13.23
N SER A 86 -1.23 18.30 13.55
CA SER A 86 -0.74 18.25 14.94
C SER A 86 -1.59 19.06 15.90
N VAL A 87 -2.29 20.10 15.42
CA VAL A 87 -3.24 20.87 16.22
C VAL A 87 -4.43 20.03 16.69
N LEU A 88 -4.82 19.02 15.91
CA LEU A 88 -5.88 18.07 16.28
C LEU A 88 -5.38 16.99 17.24
N GLU A 89 -4.08 16.69 17.19
CA GLU A 89 -3.43 15.70 18.06
C GLU A 89 -3.06 16.28 19.43
N ASP A 90 -2.66 17.56 19.47
CA ASP A 90 -2.21 18.29 20.66
C ASP A 90 -3.39 18.81 21.50
N VAL A 91 -4.18 17.85 21.99
CA VAL A 91 -5.27 18.08 22.95
C VAL A 91 -4.92 17.44 24.30
N PRO A 92 -5.52 17.88 25.42
CA PRO A 92 -5.34 17.22 26.71
C PRO A 92 -5.64 15.72 26.61
N ASP A 93 -4.91 14.88 27.37
CA ASP A 93 -5.08 13.42 27.29
C ASP A 93 -6.51 12.94 27.56
N SER A 94 -7.28 13.69 28.35
CA SER A 94 -8.69 13.41 28.62
C SER A 94 -9.62 13.65 27.42
N GLU A 95 -9.16 14.40 26.42
CA GLU A 95 -9.90 14.76 25.20
C GLU A 95 -9.44 13.93 23.99
N LYS A 96 -8.41 13.10 24.13
CA LYS A 96 -7.94 12.20 23.08
C LYS A 96 -8.99 11.14 22.75
N ASP A 97 -9.45 11.14 21.51
CA ASP A 97 -10.43 10.17 20.98
C ASP A 97 -9.74 8.87 20.57
N TRP A 98 -9.44 8.01 21.55
CA TRP A 98 -8.84 6.72 21.29
C TRP A 98 -9.84 5.75 20.67
N HIS A 99 -9.48 5.16 19.52
CA HIS A 99 -10.34 4.24 18.81
C HIS A 99 -10.71 3.04 19.70
N PRO A 100 -12.01 2.69 19.83
CA PRO A 100 -12.44 1.57 20.65
C PRO A 100 -11.74 0.26 20.27
N GLY A 101 -11.28 -0.50 21.28
CA GLY A 101 -10.60 -1.77 21.07
C GLY A 101 -9.16 -1.68 20.55
N SER A 102 -8.60 -0.47 20.40
CA SER A 102 -7.22 -0.28 19.95
C SER A 102 -6.15 -0.39 21.04
N ASN A 103 -6.53 -0.56 22.31
CA ASN A 103 -5.61 -0.45 23.46
C ASN A 103 -4.82 0.88 23.48
N GLN A 104 -5.47 1.98 23.11
CA GLN A 104 -4.85 3.32 23.02
C GLN A 104 -3.66 3.36 22.04
N GLN A 105 -3.77 2.65 20.92
CA GLN A 105 -2.76 2.63 19.87
C GLN A 105 -3.20 3.38 18.61
N VAL A 106 -4.50 3.64 18.47
CA VAL A 106 -5.08 4.35 17.33
C VAL A 106 -5.87 5.53 17.86
N LEU A 107 -5.42 6.74 17.50
CA LEU A 107 -6.07 8.00 17.86
C LEU A 107 -6.85 8.53 16.65
N ASP A 108 -8.14 8.75 16.83
CA ASP A 108 -9.01 9.28 15.78
C ASP A 108 -8.92 10.82 15.79
N LEU A 109 -8.03 11.40 14.97
CA LEU A 109 -7.92 12.86 14.86
C LEU A 109 -9.18 13.51 14.26
N VAL A 110 -9.84 12.79 13.35
CA VAL A 110 -11.14 13.16 12.77
C VAL A 110 -11.96 11.89 12.62
N HIS A 111 -12.92 11.67 13.51
CA HIS A 111 -13.77 10.50 13.44
C HIS A 111 -14.84 10.69 12.33
N PRO A 112 -14.89 9.84 11.28
CA PRO A 112 -15.78 10.04 10.13
C PRO A 112 -17.28 10.10 10.49
N SER A 113 -17.69 9.37 11.54
CA SER A 113 -19.07 9.41 12.03
C SER A 113 -19.42 10.69 12.81
N LEU A 114 -18.44 11.39 13.37
CA LEU A 114 -18.65 12.65 14.11
C LEU A 114 -18.67 13.85 13.15
N TYR A 115 -17.94 13.76 12.04
CA TYR A 115 -17.83 14.81 11.03
C TYR A 115 -18.23 14.32 9.62
N PRO A 116 -19.44 13.77 9.42
CA PRO A 116 -19.85 13.26 8.13
C PRO A 116 -20.06 14.38 7.11
N VAL A 117 -19.72 14.11 5.85
CA VAL A 117 -20.09 15.00 4.74
C VAL A 117 -21.60 14.93 4.53
N LYS A 118 -22.27 16.08 4.58
CA LYS A 118 -23.70 16.22 4.34
C LYS A 118 -23.94 17.19 3.18
N ALA A 119 -24.54 16.68 2.11
CA ALA A 119 -24.86 17.47 0.92
C ALA A 119 -25.68 18.72 1.27
N GLY A 120 -25.27 19.87 0.74
CA GLY A 120 -25.90 21.18 0.98
C GLY A 120 -25.66 21.78 2.36
N VAL A 121 -24.90 21.12 3.24
CA VAL A 121 -24.56 21.61 4.59
C VAL A 121 -23.06 21.74 4.78
N THR A 122 -22.30 20.68 4.48
CA THR A 122 -20.83 20.73 4.56
C THR A 122 -20.32 21.71 3.51
N LEU A 123 -19.50 22.67 3.95
CA LEU A 123 -18.87 23.64 3.07
C LEU A 123 -18.13 22.91 1.95
N GLN A 124 -18.52 23.17 0.71
CA GLN A 124 -17.78 22.72 -0.45
C GLN A 124 -16.85 23.85 -0.85
N THR A 125 -15.55 23.60 -0.76
CA THR A 125 -14.57 24.46 -1.41
C THR A 125 -14.72 24.25 -2.91
N LYS A 126 -14.79 25.34 -3.69
CA LYS A 126 -14.68 25.22 -5.14
C LYS A 126 -13.28 24.71 -5.44
N ASP A 127 -13.18 23.73 -6.35
CA ASP A 127 -11.88 23.33 -6.89
C ASP A 127 -11.20 24.60 -7.45
N GLU A 128 -9.98 24.88 -6.98
CA GLU A 128 -9.09 25.87 -7.62
C GLU A 128 -8.53 25.32 -8.93
#